data_AF-A0A6N7AJA2-F1
#
_entry.id   AF-A0A6N7AJA2-F1
#
_cell.length_a   1.000
_cell.length_b   1.000
_cell.length_c   1.000
_cell.angle_alpha   90.00
_cell.angle_beta   90.00
_cell.angle_gamma   90.00
#
_symmetry.space_group_name_H-M   'P 1'
#
loop_
_entity.id
_entity.type
_entity.pdbx_description
1 polymer ?
#
loop_
_entity_poly.entity_id
_entity_poly.type
_entity_poly.pdbx_seq_one_letter_code
_entity_poly.pdbx_strand_id
1 'polypeptide(L)'
;MLGPDRVYVQAKRYAPDNTVGRPAVQAFTGSLVGFGATKGVLVTTSAFSRDAIEFASRIPQRVILIDGKRLAELMIEHGVGVRTSRVVEFKRLDENFFSEE
;
A
#
# COMPACT_ATOMS: atom_id res chain seq x y z
N MET A 1 9.28 2.26 -29.52
CA MET A 1 8.10 2.88 -28.87
C MET A 1 8.14 2.53 -27.39
N LEU A 2 8.51 3.48 -26.52
CA LEU A 2 8.36 3.32 -25.07
C LEU A 2 6.95 3.77 -24.71
N GLY A 3 5.96 2.90 -24.94
CA GLY A 3 4.62 3.11 -24.40
C GLY A 3 4.68 3.00 -22.87
N PRO A 4 3.89 3.76 -22.11
CA PRO A 4 3.94 3.72 -20.66
C PRO A 4 3.67 2.31 -20.16
N ASP A 5 4.51 1.83 -19.24
CA ASP A 5 4.29 0.57 -18.53
C ASP A 5 2.91 0.59 -17.88
N ARG A 6 1.98 -0.21 -18.40
CA ARG A 6 0.61 -0.28 -17.89
C ARG A 6 0.60 -1.03 -16.55
N VAL A 7 0.13 -0.37 -15.50
CA VAL A 7 -0.05 -0.97 -14.17
C VAL A 7 -1.54 -1.18 -13.93
N TYR A 8 -1.94 -2.42 -13.70
CA TYR A 8 -3.33 -2.77 -13.41
C TYR A 8 -3.56 -2.79 -11.90
N VAL A 9 -4.63 -2.15 -11.43
CA VAL A 9 -4.96 -2.06 -10.01
C VAL A 9 -6.28 -2.77 -9.75
N GLN A 10 -6.28 -3.70 -8.80
CA GLN A 10 -7.51 -4.27 -8.25
C GLN A 10 -7.60 -3.93 -6.77
N ALA A 11 -8.74 -3.39 -6.36
CA ALA A 11 -9.07 -3.16 -4.96
C ALA A 11 -10.28 -4.02 -4.58
N LYS A 12 -10.16 -4.83 -3.54
CA LYS A 12 -11.27 -5.62 -2.99
C LYS A 12 -11.49 -5.22 -1.54
N ARG A 13 -12.72 -4.81 -1.22
CA ARG A 13 -13.12 -4.53 0.16
C ARG A 13 -13.48 -5.85 0.84
N TYR A 14 -12.57 -6.37 1.63
CA TYR A 14 -12.80 -7.54 2.48
C TYR A 14 -13.14 -7.08 3.91
N ALA A 15 -13.91 -7.90 4.63
CA ALA A 15 -14.14 -7.68 6.05
C ALA A 15 -12.80 -7.68 6.82
N PRO A 16 -12.65 -6.92 7.92
CA PRO A 16 -11.37 -6.76 8.62
C PRO A 16 -10.72 -8.08 9.07
N ASP A 17 -11.56 -9.07 9.39
CA ASP A 17 -11.24 -10.43 9.82
C ASP A 17 -10.99 -11.42 8.66
N ASN A 18 -11.25 -11.00 7.42
CA ASN A 18 -11.07 -11.86 6.26
C ASN A 18 -9.67 -11.72 5.65
N THR A 19 -8.78 -12.62 6.04
CA THR A 19 -7.43 -12.71 5.48
C THR A 19 -7.48 -13.19 4.02
N VAL A 20 -6.91 -12.40 3.11
CA VAL A 20 -6.86 -12.71 1.68
C VAL A 20 -5.87 -13.84 1.42
N GLY A 21 -6.39 -15.01 1.03
CA GLY A 21 -5.59 -16.18 0.72
C GLY A 21 -5.03 -16.21 -0.71
N ARG A 22 -4.14 -17.17 -0.95
CA ARG A 22 -3.51 -17.44 -2.26
C ARG A 22 -4.49 -17.53 -3.44
N PRO A 23 -5.69 -18.15 -3.35
CA PRO A 23 -6.60 -18.24 -4.49
C PRO A 23 -6.97 -16.87 -5.10
N ALA A 24 -7.12 -15.84 -4.26
CA ALA A 24 -7.43 -14.49 -4.72
C ALA A 24 -6.25 -13.87 -5.49
N VAL A 25 -5.02 -14.07 -5.00
CA VAL A 25 -3.81 -13.61 -5.69
C VAL A 25 -3.61 -14.36 -7.00
N GLN A 26 -3.83 -15.68 -7.03
CA GLN A 26 -3.80 -16.48 -8.27
C GLN A 26 -4.80 -16.00 -9.31
N ALA A 27 -6.04 -15.74 -8.90
CA ALA A 27 -7.07 -15.23 -9.81
C ALA A 27 -6.70 -13.86 -10.40
N PHE A 28 -6.12 -12.98 -9.57
CA PHE A 28 -5.62 -11.68 -10.02
C PHE A 28 -4.48 -11.84 -11.02
N THR A 29 -3.46 -12.66 -10.71
CA THR A 29 -2.34 -12.93 -11.63
C THR A 29 -2.80 -13.56 -12.94
N GLY A 30 -3.76 -14.50 -12.90
CA GLY A 30 -4.35 -15.07 -14.11
C GLY A 30 -5.00 -14.02 -15.00
N SER A 31 -5.67 -13.05 -14.39
CA SER A 31 -6.26 -11.91 -15.12
C SER A 31 -5.18 -11.01 -15.74
N LEU A 32 -4.09 -10.71 -15.01
CA LEU A 32 -2.96 -9.92 -15.54
C LEU A 32 -2.36 -10.58 -16.79
N VAL A 33 -2.13 -11.89 -16.73
CA VAL A 33 -1.63 -12.67 -17.88
C VAL A 33 -2.58 -12.59 -19.07
N GLY A 34 -3.90 -12.74 -18.83
CA GLY A 34 -4.92 -12.62 -19.87
C GLY A 34 -4.92 -11.26 -20.59
N PHE A 35 -4.53 -10.18 -19.89
CA PHE A 35 -4.40 -8.83 -20.46
C PHE A 35 -2.99 -8.49 -20.97
N GLY A 36 -2.06 -9.45 -20.98
CA GLY A 36 -0.67 -9.21 -21.38
C GLY A 36 0.09 -8.27 -20.43
N ALA A 37 -0.37 -8.15 -19.18
CA ALA A 37 0.20 -7.26 -18.18
C ALA A 37 1.35 -7.94 -17.42
N THR A 38 2.44 -7.20 -17.21
CA THR A 38 3.60 -7.68 -16.45
C THR A 38 3.63 -7.15 -15.01
N LYS A 39 2.82 -6.13 -14.71
CA LYS A 39 2.78 -5.42 -13.42
C LYS A 39 1.34 -5.26 -12.94
N GLY A 40 1.11 -5.49 -11.65
CA GLY A 40 -0.19 -5.26 -11.03
C GLY A 40 -0.10 -4.92 -9.56
N VAL A 41 -1.10 -4.22 -9.04
CA VAL A 41 -1.26 -3.88 -7.63
C VAL A 41 -2.57 -4.47 -7.13
N LEU A 42 -2.50 -5.28 -6.08
CA LEU A 42 -3.67 -5.84 -5.40
C LEU A 42 -3.80 -5.21 -4.02
N VAL A 43 -4.93 -4.55 -3.77
CA VAL A 43 -5.21 -3.81 -2.55
C VAL A 43 -6.33 -4.47 -1.76
N THR A 44 -6.14 -4.62 -0.44
CA THR A 44 -7.17 -5.06 0.50
C THR A 44 -7.20 -4.15 1.74
N THR A 45 -8.34 -4.06 2.40
CA THR A 45 -8.50 -3.40 3.71
C THR A 45 -8.16 -4.32 4.89
N SER A 46 -7.93 -5.61 4.64
CA SER A 46 -7.53 -6.63 5.62
C SER A 46 -6.03 -7.00 5.47
N ALA A 47 -5.63 -8.23 5.79
CA ALA A 47 -4.27 -8.75 5.59
C ALA A 47 -4.21 -9.80 4.46
N PHE A 48 -3.02 -10.03 3.91
CA PHE A 48 -2.75 -11.20 3.06
C PHE A 48 -2.20 -12.36 3.91
N SER A 49 -2.55 -13.59 3.57
CA SER A 49 -1.95 -14.76 4.21
C SER A 49 -0.48 -14.90 3.83
N ARG A 50 0.31 -15.58 4.67
CA ARG A 50 1.72 -15.88 4.38
C ARG A 50 1.89 -16.57 3.02
N ASP A 51 1.06 -17.58 2.75
CA ASP A 51 1.08 -18.31 1.48
C ASP A 51 0.74 -17.42 0.28
N ALA A 52 -0.11 -16.40 0.46
CA ALA A 52 -0.46 -15.45 -0.59
C ALA A 52 0.72 -14.54 -0.92
N ILE A 53 1.43 -14.05 0.10
CA ILE A 53 2.64 -13.22 -0.03
C ILE A 53 3.77 -14.02 -0.67
N GLU A 54 3.99 -15.24 -0.20
CA GLU A 54 5.02 -16.14 -0.74
C GLU A 54 4.72 -16.55 -2.18
N PHE A 55 3.46 -16.79 -2.52
CA PHE A 55 3.07 -17.02 -3.90
C PHE A 55 3.38 -15.80 -4.79
N ALA A 56 3.02 -14.59 -4.34
CA ALA A 56 3.26 -13.36 -5.09
C ALA A 56 4.75 -13.06 -5.31
N SER A 57 5.64 -13.47 -4.40
CA SER A 57 7.09 -13.28 -4.55
C SER A 57 7.76 -14.27 -5.51
N ARG A 58 7.11 -15.39 -5.81
CA ARG A 58 7.66 -16.47 -6.64
C ARG A 58 7.20 -16.43 -8.10
N ILE A 59 6.18 -15.65 -8.42
CA ILE A 59 5.63 -15.56 -9.78
C ILE A 59 6.45 -14.58 -10.65
N PRO A 60 6.52 -14.80 -11.98
CA PRO A 60 7.26 -13.90 -12.88
C PRO A 60 6.67 -12.49 -12.98
N GLN A 61 5.35 -12.34 -12.81
CA GLN A 61 4.68 -11.04 -12.83
C GLN A 61 5.02 -10.24 -11.58
N ARG A 62 5.29 -8.94 -11.75
CA ARG A 62 5.53 -8.04 -10.63
C ARG A 62 4.21 -7.63 -9.99
N VAL A 63 3.77 -8.40 -9.00
CA VAL A 63 2.56 -8.11 -8.22
C VAL A 63 2.94 -7.43 -6.91
N ILE A 64 2.43 -6.22 -6.69
CA ILE A 64 2.55 -5.50 -5.42
C ILE A 64 1.28 -5.74 -4.61
N LEU A 65 1.45 -6.25 -3.38
CA LEU A 65 0.37 -6.43 -2.43
C LEU A 65 0.34 -5.23 -1.47
N ILE A 66 -0.81 -4.57 -1.35
CA ILE A 66 -1.03 -3.49 -0.39
C ILE A 66 -2.14 -3.94 0.56
N ASP A 67 -1.76 -4.26 1.79
CA ASP A 67 -2.69 -4.61 2.86
C ASP A 67 -3.26 -3.36 3.56
N GLY A 68 -4.18 -3.55 4.49
CA GLY A 68 -4.86 -2.46 5.18
C GLY A 68 -3.90 -1.56 5.98
N LYS A 69 -2.84 -2.13 6.56
CA LYS A 69 -1.83 -1.36 7.29
C LYS A 69 -1.03 -0.48 6.33
N ARG A 70 -0.50 -1.06 5.26
CA ARG A 70 0.27 -0.30 4.26
C ARG A 70 -0.60 0.73 3.55
N LEU A 71 -1.87 0.41 3.29
CA LEU A 71 -2.84 1.35 2.74
C LEU A 71 -3.03 2.55 3.67
N ALA A 72 -3.20 2.32 4.97
CA ALA A 72 -3.35 3.40 5.95
C ALA A 72 -2.10 4.27 6.06
N GLU A 73 -0.91 3.67 6.04
CA GLU A 73 0.37 4.42 6.00
C GLU A 73 0.43 5.34 4.77
N LEU A 74 0.11 4.82 3.59
CA LEU A 74 0.10 5.59 2.35
C LEU A 74 -0.95 6.71 2.37
N MET A 75 -2.12 6.44 2.96
CA MET A 75 -3.17 7.45 3.15
C MET A 75 -2.70 8.60 4.04
N ILE A 76 -1.98 8.30 5.12
CA ILE A 76 -1.40 9.31 6.01
C ILE A 76 -0.29 10.08 5.30
N GLU A 77 0.65 9.37 4.67
CA GLU A 77 1.80 9.94 3.96
C GLU A 77 1.38 10.93 2.87
N HIS A 78 0.30 10.61 2.13
CA HIS A 78 -0.18 11.44 1.03
C HIS A 78 -1.40 12.30 1.36
N GLY A 79 -1.85 12.32 2.63
CA GLY A 79 -3.00 13.13 3.05
C GLY A 79 -4.35 12.71 2.45
N VAL A 80 -4.51 11.44 2.06
CA VAL A 80 -5.74 10.92 1.43
C VAL A 80 -6.68 10.36 2.48
N GLY A 81 -7.90 10.91 2.57
CA GLY A 81 -8.95 10.39 3.47
C GLY A 81 -8.64 10.55 4.97
N VAL A 82 -7.62 11.33 5.31
CA VAL A 82 -7.21 11.64 6.69
C VAL A 82 -7.51 13.10 7.02
N ARG A 83 -7.61 13.40 8.32
CA ARG A 83 -7.73 14.77 8.84
C ARG A 83 -6.80 14.94 10.02
N THR A 84 -6.09 16.06 10.07
CA THR A 84 -5.27 16.42 11.24
C THR A 84 -6.18 16.59 12.44
N SER A 85 -6.02 15.72 13.44
CA SER A 85 -6.79 15.77 14.69
C SER A 85 -6.18 16.75 15.70
N ARG A 86 -4.85 16.76 15.84
CA ARG A 86 -4.11 17.64 16.74
C ARG A 86 -2.68 17.86 16.25
N VAL A 87 -2.18 19.08 16.40
CA VAL A 87 -0.77 19.42 16.25
C VAL A 87 -0.16 19.60 17.63
N VAL A 88 0.99 18.98 17.89
CA VAL A 88 1.77 19.15 19.13
C VAL A 88 3.09 19.79 18.76
N GLU A 89 3.32 21.00 19.25
CA GLU A 89 4.59 21.71 19.09
C GLU A 89 5.44 21.56 20.35
N PHE A 90 6.66 21.07 20.18
CA PHE A 90 7.65 21.05 21.25
C PHE A 90 8.51 22.30 21.15
N LYS A 91 8.31 23.25 22.06
CA LYS A 91 9.13 24.45 22.15
C LYS A 91 10.32 24.21 23.07
N ARG A 92 11.49 24.68 22.68
CA ARG A 92 12.64 24.85 23.58
C ARG A 92 12.87 26.34 23.77
N LEU A 93 13.41 26.69 24.93
CA LEU A 93 13.89 28.04 25.17
C LEU A 93 15.04 28.31 24.20
N ASP A 94 14.99 29.44 23.51
CA ASP A 94 16.12 29.93 22.73
C ASP A 94 17.00 30.76 23.66
N GLU A 95 18.07 30.16 24.17
CA GLU A 95 18.99 30.84 25.09
C GLU A 95 19.69 32.03 24.44
N ASN A 96 19.85 32.04 23.10
CA ASN A 96 20.49 33.16 22.38
C ASN A 96 19.59 34.39 22.28
N PHE A 97 18.27 34.21 22.36
CA PHE A 97 17.33 35.34 22.43
C PHE A 97 17.45 36.08 23.77
N PHE A 98 17.85 35.37 24.84
CA PHE A 98 17.97 35.91 26.20
C PHE A 98 19.42 36.19 26.62
N SER A 99 20.42 35.83 25.81
CA SER A 99 21.80 36.24 26.04
C SER A 99 21.95 37.72 25.68
N GLU A 100 22.10 38.55 26.71
CA GLU A 100 22.50 39.95 26.57
C GLU A 100 23.88 40.01 25.89
N GLU A 101 23.94 40.61 24.70
CA GLU A 101 25.03 41.53 24.42
C GLU A 101 24.87 42.78 25.30
#